data_AF-A0A6P0LQU3-F1
#
_entry.id   AF-A0A6P0LQU3-F1
#
_cell.length_a   1.000
_cell.length_b   1.000
_cell.length_c   1.000
_cell.angle_alpha   90.00
_cell.angle_beta   90.00
_cell.angle_gamma   90.00
#
_symmetry.space_group_name_H-M   'P 1'
#
loop_
_entity.id
_entity.type
_entity.pdbx_description
1 polymer ?
#
loop_
_entity_poly.entity_id
_entity_poly.type
_entity_poly.pdbx_seq_one_letter_code
_entity_poly.pdbx_strand_id
1 'polypeptide(L)'
;MISKDREYALTQELNHNHSQHTHGHVHDEESLRRIINRLSRIEGHIRGIKTMVQESRPCPDVLVQIAAVRGALDKVARIILDEHLSECIGRAAEQGNIEVEIEELKAALDQFLR
;
A
#
# COMPACT_ATOMS: atom_id res chain seq x y z
N MET A 1 1.53 -49.04 -17.53
CA MET A 1 2.09 -48.64 -16.22
C MET A 1 2.86 -47.35 -16.45
N ILE A 2 2.17 -46.21 -16.40
CA ILE A 2 2.78 -44.90 -16.60
C ILE A 2 3.46 -44.54 -15.27
N SER A 3 4.78 -44.36 -15.27
CA SER A 3 5.59 -44.10 -14.08
C SER A 3 5.05 -42.91 -13.28
N LYS A 4 5.06 -43.04 -11.94
CA LYS A 4 4.73 -41.99 -10.96
C LYS A 4 5.45 -40.66 -11.21
N ASP A 5 6.56 -40.68 -11.94
CA ASP A 5 7.31 -39.49 -12.36
C ASP A 5 6.52 -38.58 -13.32
N ARG A 6 5.56 -39.13 -14.09
CA ARG A 6 4.72 -38.35 -15.02
C ARG A 6 3.54 -37.67 -14.32
N GLU A 7 3.15 -38.15 -13.14
CA GLU A 7 2.10 -37.52 -12.32
C GLU A 7 2.66 -36.29 -11.58
N TYR A 8 3.94 -36.33 -11.18
CA TYR A 8 4.61 -35.20 -10.52
C TYR A 8 4.89 -34.02 -11.48
N ALA A 9 5.04 -34.29 -12.79
CA ALA A 9 5.24 -33.27 -13.81
C ALA A 9 3.95 -32.49 -14.15
N LEU A 10 2.77 -33.10 -13.98
CA LEU A 10 1.47 -32.44 -14.22
C LEU A 10 1.05 -31.51 -13.06
N THR A 11 1.56 -31.75 -11.86
CA THR A 11 1.33 -30.86 -10.70
C THR A 11 2.16 -29.57 -10.75
N GLN A 12 3.09 -29.42 -11.70
CA GLN A 12 4.00 -28.27 -11.78
C GLN A 12 3.67 -27.29 -12.93
N GLU A 13 2.51 -27.41 -13.56
CA GLU A 13 1.98 -26.45 -14.56
C GLU A 13 0.77 -25.64 -14.06
N LEU A 14 0.39 -25.77 -12.79
CA LEU A 14 -0.56 -24.87 -12.11
C LEU A 14 0.13 -23.88 -11.16
N ASN A 15 1.42 -23.63 -11.35
CA ASN A 15 2.09 -22.49 -10.74
C ASN A 15 1.59 -21.23 -11.44
N HIS A 16 0.51 -20.68 -10.88
CA HIS A 16 -0.09 -19.41 -11.21
C HIS A 16 0.99 -18.39 -11.52
N ASN A 17 1.13 -18.11 -12.81
CA ASN A 17 1.80 -16.94 -13.33
C ASN A 17 0.90 -15.75 -12.97
N HIS A 18 0.88 -15.36 -11.69
CA HIS A 18 0.36 -14.06 -11.28
C HIS A 18 1.32 -13.03 -11.86
N SER A 19 1.08 -12.73 -13.13
CA SER A 19 1.52 -11.49 -13.74
C SER A 19 1.11 -10.41 -12.77
N GLN A 20 2.11 -9.79 -12.13
CA GLN A 20 1.92 -8.65 -11.26
C GLN A 20 1.30 -7.56 -12.13
N HIS A 21 -0.03 -7.50 -12.14
CA HIS A 21 -0.74 -6.37 -12.69
C HIS A 21 -0.53 -5.22 -11.71
N THR A 22 0.65 -4.60 -11.77
CA THR A 22 0.91 -3.33 -11.08
C THR A 22 0.14 -2.28 -11.85
N HIS A 23 -1.17 -2.19 -11.60
CA HIS A 23 -1.98 -1.11 -12.10
C HIS A 23 -1.46 0.19 -11.48
N GLY A 24 -1.10 1.16 -12.33
CA GLY A 24 -0.68 2.48 -11.85
C GLY A 24 -1.81 3.12 -11.06
N HIS A 25 -1.53 3.61 -9.85
CA HIS A 25 -2.52 4.30 -9.02
C HIS A 25 -3.10 5.49 -9.80
N VAL A 26 -4.41 5.48 -10.10
CA VAL A 26 -5.09 6.57 -10.80
C VAL A 26 -5.87 7.39 -9.79
N HIS A 27 -5.17 8.29 -9.12
CA HIS A 27 -5.85 9.32 -8.32
C HIS A 27 -6.53 10.32 -9.25
N ASP A 28 -7.78 10.70 -8.96
CA ASP A 28 -8.34 11.91 -9.56
C ASP A 28 -7.49 13.13 -9.18
N GLU A 29 -7.58 14.21 -9.96
CA GLU A 29 -6.72 15.39 -9.78
C GLU A 29 -6.85 16.01 -8.38
N GLU A 30 -8.04 15.96 -7.78
CA GLU A 30 -8.29 16.50 -6.45
C GLU A 30 -7.61 15.64 -5.38
N SER A 31 -7.76 14.32 -5.46
CA SER A 31 -7.12 13.37 -4.56
C SER A 31 -5.61 13.45 -4.65
N LEU A 32 -5.05 13.46 -5.87
CA LEU A 32 -3.61 13.58 -6.09
C LEU A 32 -3.07 14.83 -5.39
N ARG A 33 -3.72 15.98 -5.60
CA ARG A 33 -3.35 17.25 -4.97
C ARG A 33 -3.43 17.15 -3.45
N ARG A 34 -4.48 16.52 -2.92
CA ARG A 34 -4.70 16.33 -1.48
C ARG A 34 -3.62 15.45 -0.85
N ILE A 35 -3.24 14.35 -1.50
CA ILE A 35 -2.18 13.43 -1.06
C ILE A 35 -0.83 14.16 -1.06
N ILE A 36 -0.46 14.82 -2.18
CA ILE A 36 0.78 15.59 -2.29
C ILE A 36 0.87 16.64 -1.18
N ASN A 37 -0.19 17.42 -0.96
CA ASN A 37 -0.23 18.44 0.09
C ASN A 37 -0.05 17.86 1.50
N ARG A 38 -0.50 16.64 1.77
CA ARG A 38 -0.29 15.98 3.06
C ARG A 38 1.15 15.50 3.19
N LEU A 39 1.71 14.88 2.15
CA LEU A 39 3.09 14.46 2.11
C LEU A 39 4.07 15.63 2.28
N SER A 40 3.84 16.78 1.63
CA SER A 40 4.67 17.97 1.81
C SER A 40 4.65 18.50 3.25
N ARG A 41 3.52 18.40 3.96
CA ARG A 41 3.44 18.76 5.39
C ARG A 41 4.22 17.78 6.26
N ILE A 42 4.09 16.48 5.99
CA ILE A 42 4.85 15.43 6.68
C ILE A 42 6.35 15.65 6.51
N GLU A 43 6.79 15.97 5.29
CA GLU A 43 8.17 16.32 5.00
C GLU A 43 8.66 17.50 5.86
N GLY A 44 7.85 18.56 5.97
CA GLY A 44 8.12 19.69 6.86
C GLY A 44 8.28 19.27 8.33
N HIS A 45 7.40 18.40 8.84
CA HIS A 45 7.52 17.87 10.20
C HIS A 45 8.80 17.05 10.40
N ILE A 46 9.18 16.21 9.44
CA ILE A 46 10.43 15.43 9.50
C ILE A 46 11.64 16.37 9.57
N ARG A 47 11.66 17.44 8.76
CA ARG A 47 12.71 18.47 8.85
C ARG A 47 12.73 19.13 10.23
N GLY A 48 11.57 19.43 10.81
CA GLY A 48 11.45 19.95 12.18
C GLY A 48 12.03 19.01 13.23
N ILE A 49 11.71 17.72 13.17
CA ILE A 49 12.28 16.69 14.06
C ILE A 49 13.81 16.65 13.96
N LYS A 50 14.34 16.70 12.73
CA LYS A 50 15.80 16.75 12.51
C LYS A 50 16.42 17.95 13.24
N THR A 51 15.82 19.13 13.15
CA THR A 51 16.27 20.32 13.88
C THR A 51 16.20 20.12 15.40
N MET A 52 15.11 19.55 15.93
CA MET A 52 14.99 19.28 17.37
C MET A 52 16.11 18.38 17.90
N VAL A 53 16.51 17.37 17.11
CA VAL A 53 17.63 16.48 17.47
C VAL A 53 18.96 17.23 17.43
N GLN A 54 19.20 18.06 16.41
CA GLN A 54 20.40 18.89 16.31
C GLN A 54 20.52 19.88 17.48
N GLU A 55 19.40 20.41 17.95
CA GLU A 55 19.30 21.30 19.10
C GLU A 55 19.35 20.57 20.46
N SER A 56 19.52 19.24 20.47
CA SER A 56 19.50 18.42 21.70
C SER A 56 18.27 18.64 22.58
N ARG A 57 17.09 18.80 21.95
CA ARG A 57 15.82 18.94 22.69
C ARG A 57 15.47 17.68 23.50
N PRO A 58 14.65 17.82 24.56
CA PRO A 58 14.25 16.68 25.38
C PRO A 58 13.64 15.54 24.56
N CYS A 59 14.08 14.31 24.85
CA CYS A 59 13.61 13.11 24.16
C CYS A 59 12.07 12.98 24.12
N PRO A 60 11.31 13.27 25.21
CA PRO A 60 9.85 13.20 25.16
C PRO A 60 9.23 14.09 24.08
N ASP A 61 9.75 15.30 23.88
CA ASP A 61 9.23 16.25 22.88
C ASP A 61 9.47 15.74 21.46
N VAL A 62 10.67 15.18 21.21
CA VAL A 62 11.01 14.56 19.93
C VAL A 62 10.10 13.36 19.65
N LEU A 63 9.86 12.52 20.65
CA LEU A 63 8.96 11.36 20.53
C LEU A 63 7.52 11.76 20.22
N VAL A 64 7.02 12.85 20.82
CA VAL A 64 5.69 13.40 20.50
C VAL A 64 5.61 13.82 19.03
N GLN A 65 6.64 14.48 18.50
CA GLN A 65 6.64 14.87 17.08
C GLN A 65 6.75 13.67 16.13
N ILE A 66 7.53 12.65 16.49
CA ILE A 66 7.60 11.39 15.74
C ILE A 66 6.21 10.72 15.71
N ALA A 67 5.52 10.66 16.84
CA ALA A 67 4.17 10.11 16.91
C ALA A 67 3.17 10.89 16.04
N ALA A 68 3.29 12.23 16.00
CA ALA A 68 2.48 13.07 15.12
C ALA A 68 2.75 12.79 13.63
N VAL A 69 4.01 12.59 13.24
CA VAL A 69 4.39 12.20 11.87
C VAL A 69 3.81 10.83 11.51
N ARG A 70 3.93 9.85 12.41
CA ARG A 70 3.36 8.51 12.20
C ARG A 70 1.85 8.59 11.97
N GLY A 71 1.11 9.28 12.85
CA GLY A 71 -0.33 9.45 12.69
C GLY A 71 -0.73 10.24 11.43
N ALA A 72 0.14 11.11 10.92
CA ALA A 72 -0.08 11.78 9.64
C ALA A 72 0.16 10.85 8.44
N LEU A 73 1.19 9.99 8.50
CA LEU A 73 1.44 8.95 7.50
C LEU A 73 0.30 7.93 7.44
N ASP A 74 -0.19 7.47 8.60
CA ASP A 74 -1.32 6.52 8.67
C ASP A 74 -2.56 7.08 7.96
N LYS A 75 -2.82 8.40 8.08
CA LYS A 75 -3.93 9.07 7.39
C LYS A 75 -3.72 9.12 5.87
N VAL A 76 -2.50 9.34 5.39
CA VAL A 76 -2.21 9.33 3.95
C VAL A 76 -2.36 7.93 3.39
N ALA A 77 -1.78 6.95 4.08
CA ALA A 77 -1.84 5.56 3.69
C ALA A 77 -3.30 5.05 3.65
N ARG A 78 -4.14 5.49 4.59
CA ARG A 78 -5.59 5.18 4.59
C ARG A 78 -6.31 5.74 3.36
N ILE A 79 -6.04 6.98 2.96
CA ILE A 79 -6.65 7.60 1.77
C ILE A 79 -6.30 6.78 0.52
N ILE A 80 -5.04 6.40 0.37
CA ILE A 80 -4.58 5.61 -0.77
C ILE A 80 -5.25 4.23 -0.78
N LEU A 81 -5.36 3.59 0.39
CA LEU A 81 -6.02 2.29 0.51
C LEU A 81 -7.52 2.36 0.18
N ASP A 82 -8.24 3.37 0.67
CA ASP A 82 -9.67 3.55 0.39
C ASP A 82 -9.93 3.77 -1.11
N GLU A 83 -9.04 4.48 -1.80
CA GLU A 83 -9.13 4.72 -3.24
C GLU A 83 -8.84 3.43 -4.03
N HIS A 84 -7.79 2.70 -3.66
CA HIS A 84 -7.48 1.40 -4.27
C HIS A 84 -8.63 0.38 -4.10
N LEU A 85 -9.21 0.32 -2.90
CA LEU A 85 -10.40 -0.50 -2.60
C LEU A 85 -11.57 -0.17 -3.53
N SER A 86 -11.85 1.12 -3.71
CA SER A 86 -12.96 1.58 -4.53
C SER A 86 -12.78 1.20 -5.99
N GLU A 87 -11.55 1.31 -6.51
CA GLU A 87 -11.21 0.90 -7.87
C GLU A 87 -11.29 -0.62 -8.08
N CYS A 88 -10.72 -1.43 -7.18
CA CYS A 88 -10.76 -2.89 -7.27
C CYS A 88 -12.22 -3.41 -7.29
N ILE A 89 -13.07 -2.86 -6.42
CA ILE A 89 -14.50 -3.22 -6.38
C ILE A 89 -15.21 -2.77 -7.67
N GLY A 90 -14.91 -1.56 -8.17
CA GLY A 90 -15.47 -1.05 -9.42
C GLY A 90 -15.13 -1.95 -10.61
N ARG A 91 -13.85 -2.33 -10.77
CA ARG A 91 -13.39 -3.23 -11.83
C ARG A 91 -13.98 -4.62 -11.71
N ALA A 92 -14.03 -5.18 -10.50
CA ALA A 92 -14.65 -6.47 -10.24
C ALA A 92 -16.12 -6.49 -10.70
N ALA A 93 -16.86 -5.40 -10.44
CA ALA A 93 -18.26 -5.26 -10.85
C ALA A 93 -18.43 -5.11 -12.37
N GLU A 94 -17.52 -4.42 -13.05
CA GLU A 94 -17.59 -4.18 -14.51
C GLU A 94 -17.10 -5.38 -15.34
N GLN A 95 -16.02 -6.03 -14.91
CA GLN A 95 -15.29 -7.01 -15.71
C GLN A 95 -15.57 -8.47 -15.28
N GLY A 96 -16.24 -8.67 -14.14
CA GLY A 96 -16.59 -10.00 -13.62
C GLY A 96 -15.41 -10.79 -13.02
N ASN A 97 -14.22 -10.21 -12.95
CA ASN A 97 -12.98 -10.85 -12.48
C ASN A 97 -12.81 -10.73 -10.95
N ILE A 98 -13.83 -11.13 -10.19
CA ILE A 98 -13.91 -10.90 -8.74
C ILE A 98 -12.74 -11.57 -7.99
N GLU A 99 -12.36 -12.81 -8.32
CA GLU A 99 -11.25 -13.49 -7.64
C GLU A 99 -9.92 -12.73 -7.76
N VAL A 100 -9.61 -12.19 -8.94
CA VAL A 100 -8.34 -11.49 -9.19
C VAL A 100 -8.26 -10.21 -8.35
N GLU A 101 -9.33 -9.41 -8.37
CA GLU A 101 -9.39 -8.14 -7.62
C GLU A 101 -9.37 -8.37 -6.10
N ILE A 102 -9.93 -9.48 -5.61
CA ILE A 102 -9.84 -9.85 -4.19
C ILE A 102 -8.39 -10.20 -3.80
N GLU A 103 -7.67 -10.95 -4.63
CA GLU A 103 -6.27 -11.29 -4.35
C GLU A 103 -5.36 -10.06 -4.38
N GLU A 104 -5.57 -9.12 -5.31
CA GLU A 104 -4.87 -7.84 -5.32
C GLU A 104 -5.14 -7.04 -4.05
N LEU A 105 -6.39 -6.98 -3.62
CA LEU A 105 -6.77 -6.30 -2.38
C LEU A 105 -6.10 -6.93 -1.15
N LYS A 106 -6.08 -8.26 -1.04
CA LYS A 106 -5.40 -8.96 0.07
C LYS A 106 -3.91 -8.60 0.09
N ALA A 107 -3.26 -8.61 -1.07
CA ALA A 107 -1.84 -8.26 -1.17
C ALA A 107 -1.57 -6.81 -0.71
N ALA A 108 -2.44 -5.86 -1.08
CA ALA A 108 -2.34 -4.47 -0.64
C ALA A 108 -2.53 -4.33 0.88
N LEU A 109 -3.50 -5.04 1.46
CA LEU A 109 -3.74 -5.07 2.90
C LEU A 109 -2.57 -5.68 3.67
N ASP A 110 -2.01 -6.79 3.18
CA ASP A 110 -0.85 -7.43 3.80
C ASP A 110 0.37 -6.51 3.84
N GLN A 111 0.57 -5.68 2.82
CA GLN A 111 1.66 -4.70 2.82
C GLN A 111 1.38 -3.52 3.75
N PHE A 112 0.12 -3.11 3.90
CA PHE A 112 -0.29 -1.99 4.74
C PHE A 112 -0.28 -2.32 6.24
N LEU A 113 -0.62 -3.56 6.60
CA LEU A 113 -0.76 -4.01 7.99
C LEU A 113 0.54 -4.54 8.63
N ARG A 114 1.61 -4.66 7.85
CA ARG A 114 2.96 -5.01 8.35
C ARG A 114 3.51 -3.93 9.26
#